data_AF-A0A326UDR9-F1
#
_entry.id   AF-A0A326UDR9-F1
#
_cell.length_a   1.000
_cell.length_b   1.000
_cell.length_c   1.000
_cell.angle_alpha   90.00
_cell.angle_beta   90.00
_cell.angle_gamma   90.00
#
_symmetry.space_group_name_H-M   'P 1'
#
loop_
_entity.id
_entity.type
_entity.pdbx_description
1 polymer ?
#
loop_
_entity_poly.entity_id
_entity_poly.type
_entity_poly.pdbx_seq_one_letter_code
_entity_poly.pdbx_strand_id
1 'polypeptide(L)' 'MRPCTVGHVARQLGTGISTAEHLVERLAHLDLLVHAEKEQDQLNTIVAATVRGESFSMRCREALHLFGECMNEIP' A
#
# COMPACT_ATOMS: atom_id res chain seq x y z
N MET A 1 -5.94 -6.72 3.69
CA MET A 1 -5.41 -6.73 2.29
C MET A 1 -4.74 -8.06 2.04
N ARG A 2 -4.84 -8.63 0.83
CA ARG A 2 -4.06 -9.83 0.50
C ARG A 2 -2.57 -9.49 0.44
N PRO A 3 -1.67 -10.35 0.93
CA PRO A 3 -0.23 -10.17 0.75
C PRO A 3 0.12 -10.02 -0.73
N CYS A 4 1.11 -9.20 -1.04
CA CYS A 4 1.61 -8.98 -2.39
C CYS A 4 3.11 -8.71 -2.39
N THR A 5 3.75 -8.76 -3.55
CA THR A 5 5.18 -8.50 -3.66
C THR A 5 5.48 -7.01 -3.89
N VAL A 6 6.69 -6.56 -3.57
CA VAL A 6 7.14 -5.18 -3.91
C VAL A 6 7.07 -4.95 -5.43
N GLY A 7 7.39 -5.96 -6.25
CA GLY A 7 7.24 -5.87 -7.70
C GLY A 7 5.77 -5.67 -8.15
N HIS A 8 4.82 -6.28 -7.45
CA HIS A 8 3.39 -6.04 -7.68
C HIS A 8 3.01 -4.59 -7.35
N VAL A 9 3.48 -4.07 -6.21
CA VAL A 9 3.25 -2.67 -5.79
C VAL A 9 3.79 -1.70 -6.84
N ALA A 10 5.04 -1.89 -7.30
CA ALA A 10 5.67 -1.06 -8.32
C ALA A 10 4.83 -1.01 -9.60
N ARG A 11 4.38 -2.18 -10.08
CA ARG A 11 3.53 -2.28 -11.27
C ARG A 11 2.18 -1.58 -11.09
N GLN A 12 1.54 -1.75 -9.94
CA GLN A 12 0.21 -1.18 -9.69
C GLN A 12 0.24 0.34 -9.56
N LEU A 13 1.32 0.89 -9.00
CA LEU A 13 1.51 2.34 -8.84
C LEU A 13 2.14 3.00 -10.07
N GLY A 14 2.62 2.23 -11.05
CA GLY A 14 3.33 2.76 -12.21
C GLY A 14 4.69 3.39 -11.85
N THR A 15 5.34 2.89 -10.80
CA THR A 15 6.61 3.44 -10.29
C THR A 15 7.78 2.47 -10.52
N GLY A 16 9.01 2.96 -10.37
CA GLY A 16 10.19 2.10 -10.31
C GLY A 16 10.22 1.24 -9.04
N ILE A 17 11.01 0.15 -9.07
CA ILE A 17 11.15 -0.80 -7.96
C ILE A 17 11.68 -0.11 -6.70
N SER A 18 12.72 0.72 -6.81
CA SER A 18 13.30 1.43 -5.67
C SER A 18 12.31 2.40 -5.02
N THR A 19 11.45 3.06 -5.81
CA THR A 19 10.38 3.91 -5.26
C THR A 19 9.35 3.08 -4.51
N ALA A 20 8.94 1.94 -5.07
CA ALA A 20 7.98 1.06 -4.41
C ALA A 20 8.54 0.46 -3.11
N GLU A 21 9.79 0.02 -3.12
CA GLU A 21 10.49 -0.46 -1.92
C GLU A 21 10.56 0.63 -0.85
N HIS A 22 10.97 1.84 -1.23
CA HIS A 22 11.01 2.95 -0.29
C HIS A 22 9.63 3.24 0.32
N LEU A 23 8.56 3.26 -0.48
CA LEU A 23 7.19 3.46 0.02
C LEU A 23 6.79 2.34 1.00
N VAL A 24 7.10 1.09 0.66
CA VAL A 24 6.86 -0.07 1.52
C VAL A 24 7.60 0.08 2.85
N GLU A 25 8.88 0.46 2.83
CA GLU A 25 9.66 0.70 4.05
C GLU A 25 9.08 1.84 4.90
N ARG A 26 8.59 2.92 4.27
CA ARG A 26 7.92 4.02 4.99
C ARG A 26 6.64 3.55 5.67
N LEU A 27 5.84 2.73 5.00
CA LEU A 27 4.61 2.18 5.57
C LEU A 27 4.91 1.14 6.67
N ALA A 28 5.97 0.36 6.52
CA ALA A 28 6.44 -0.57 7.56
C ALA A 28 6.93 0.19 8.81
N HIS A 29 7.69 1.28 8.65
CA HIS A 29 8.10 2.15 9.77
C HIS A 29 6.91 2.77 10.52
N LEU A 30 5.76 2.95 9.85
CA LEU A 30 4.52 3.43 10.46
C LEU A 30 3.66 2.31 11.06
N ASP A 31 4.15 1.07 11.07
CA ASP A 31 3.43 -0.12 11.54
C ASP A 31 2.13 -0.37 10.75
N LEU A 32 2.14 -0.05 9.46
CA LEU A 32 1.02 -0.30 8.55
C LEU A 32 1.24 -1.54 7.69
N LEU A 33 2.49 -1.90 7.41
CA LEU A 33 2.88 -3.09 6.68
C LEU A 33 3.91 -3.91 7.45
N VAL A 34 3.99 -5.19 7.14
CA VAL A 34 5.08 -6.09 7.56
C VAL A 34 5.69 -6.77 6.34
N HIS A 35 6.98 -7.06 6.40
CA HIS A 35 7.60 -8.01 5.49
C HIS A 35 7.24 -9.42 5.96
N ALA A 36 6.37 -10.09 5.20
CA ALA A 36 5.95 -11.46 5.52
C ALA A 36 7.04 -12.47 5.18
N GLU A 37 7.72 -12.27 4.05
CA GLU A 37 8.87 -13.06 3.60
C GLU A 37 9.86 -12.13 2.89
N LYS A 38 11.13 -12.16 3.34
CA LYS A 38 12.20 -11.35 2.75
C LYS A 38 13.04 -12.23 1.84
N GLU A 39 12.90 -12.00 0.54
CA GLU A 39 13.63 -12.70 -0.52
C GLU A 39 14.96 -12.00 -0.82
N GLN A 40 15.92 -12.74 -1.39
CA GLN A 40 17.15 -12.13 -1.93
C GLN A 40 16.84 -11.19 -3.11
N ASP A 41 15.78 -11.49 -3.86
CA ASP A 41 15.24 -10.63 -4.90
C ASP A 41 14.16 -9.70 -4.32
N GLN A 42 14.42 -8.39 -4.35
CA GLN A 42 13.50 -7.35 -3.89
C GLN A 42 12.14 -7.44 -4.57
N LEU A 43 12.09 -7.81 -5.86
CA LEU A 43 10.84 -7.94 -6.61
C LEU A 43 9.88 -8.96 -6.01
N ASN A 44 10.43 -10.00 -5.38
CA ASN A 44 9.69 -11.13 -4.82
C ASN A 44 9.47 -11.02 -3.32
N THR A 45 10.03 -9.98 -2.66
CA THR A 45 9.77 -9.72 -1.24
C THR A 45 8.28 -9.52 -1.01
N ILE A 46 7.70 -10.35 -0.13
CA ILE A 46 6.27 -10.35 0.18
C ILE A 46 6.00 -9.40 1.33
N VAL A 47 4.99 -8.56 1.16
CA VAL A 47 4.49 -7.65 2.17
C VAL A 47 3.02 -7.85 2.43
N ALA A 48 2.62 -7.65 3.68
CA ALA A 48 1.24 -7.79 4.15
C ALA A 48 0.86 -6.62 5.06
N ALA A 49 -0.44 -6.33 5.15
CA ALA A 49 -0.93 -5.32 6.08
C ALA A 49 -0.91 -5.82 7.52
N THR A 50 -0.53 -4.96 8.46
CA THR A 50 -0.83 -5.18 9.88
C THR A 50 -2.32 -4.96 10.14
N VAL A 51 -2.82 -5.35 11.31
CA VAL A 51 -4.19 -5.00 11.76
C VAL A 51 -4.42 -3.48 11.71
N ARG A 52 -3.40 -2.71 12.09
CA ARG A 52 -3.42 -1.24 12.03
C ARG A 52 -3.46 -0.75 10.57
N GLY A 53 -2.68 -1.35 9.69
CA GLY A 53 -2.69 -1.08 8.26
C GLY A 53 -4.03 -1.35 7.61
N GLU A 54 -4.70 -2.46 7.97
CA GLU A 54 -6.05 -2.76 7.48
C GLU A 54 -7.07 -1.71 7.96
N SER A 55 -6.99 -1.33 9.23
CA SER A 55 -7.83 -0.28 9.82
C SER A 55 -7.63 1.06 9.13
N PHE A 56 -6.38 1.45 8.88
CA PHE A 56 -6.05 2.67 8.13
C PHE A 56 -6.58 2.62 6.70
N SER A 57 -6.41 1.47 6.02
CA SER A 57 -6.89 1.25 4.66
C SER A 57 -8.41 1.38 4.53
N MET A 58 -9.17 0.92 5.53
CA MET A 58 -10.63 1.13 5.59
C MET A 58 -10.97 2.62 5.62
N ARG A 59 -10.33 3.39 6.50
CA ARG A 59 -10.54 4.84 6.61
C ARG A 59 -10.17 5.59 5.33
N CYS A 60 -9.12 5.17 4.63
CA CYS A 60 -8.78 5.74 3.34
C CYS A 60 -9.86 5.50 2.28
N ARG A 61 -10.48 4.31 2.26
CA ARG A 61 -11.59 4.02 1.34
C ARG A 61 -12.82 4.87 1.63
N GLU A 62 -13.16 5.02 2.90
CA GLU A 62 -14.26 5.90 3.33
C GLU A 62 -13.99 7.35 2.92
N ALA A 63 -12.77 7.85 3.16
CA ALA A 63 -12.39 9.20 2.74
C ALA A 63 -12.43 9.38 1.22
N LEU A 64 -12.00 8.39 0.44
CA LEU A 64 -12.09 8.41 -1.03
C LEU A 64 -13.54 8.45 -1.51
N HIS A 65 -14.42 7.70 -0.87
CA HIS A 65 -15.84 7.69 -1.20
C HIS A 65 -16.47 9.07 -0.98
N LEU A 66 -16.26 9.65 0.22
CA LEU A 66 -16.73 11.00 0.55
C LEU A 66 -16.15 12.06 -0.40
N PHE A 67 -14.86 11.95 -0.74
CA PHE A 67 -14.24 12.85 -1.71
C PHE A 67 -14.90 12.76 -3.08
N GLY A 68 -15.22 11.55 -3.55
CA GLY A 68 -15.95 11.33 -4.79
C GLY A 68 -17.35 11.96 -4.78
N GLU A 69 -18.08 11.85 -3.68
CA GLU A 69 -19.38 12.51 -3.51
C GLU A 69 -19.24 14.04 -3.62
N CYS A 70 -18.29 14.64 -2.89
CA CYS A 70 -18.05 16.08 -2.98
C CYS A 70 -17.65 16.54 -4.39
N MET A 71 -16.87 15.76 -5.12
CA MET A 71 -16.45 16.11 -6.49
C MET A 71 -17.60 16.02 -7.50
N ASN A 72 -18.59 15.16 -7.27
CA ASN A 72 -19.78 15.05 -8.12
C ASN A 72 -20.82 16.17 -7.86
N GLU A 73 -20.70 16.88 -6.75
CA GLU A 73 -21.55 18.03 -6.40
C GLU A 73 -21.00 19.37 -6.92
N ILE A 74 -19.83 19.37 -7.57
CA ILE A 74 -19.26 20.55 -8.22
C ILE A 74 -19.83 20.62 -9.66
N PRO A 75 -20.62 21.66 -10.01
CA PRO A 75 -21.26 21.81 -11.32
C PRO A 75 -20.29 22.05 -12.47
#